data_AF-A0A6P5SAF5-F1
#
_entry.id   AF-A0A6P5SAF5-F1
#
_cell.length_a   1.000
_cell.length_b   1.000
_cell.length_c   1.000
_cell.angle_alpha   90.00
_cell.angle_beta   90.00
_cell.angle_gamma   90.00
#
_symmetry.space_group_name_H-M   'P 1'
#
loop_
_entity.id
_entity.type
_entity.pdbx_description
1 polymer ?
#
loop_
_entity_poly.entity_id
_entity_poly.type
_entity_poly.pdbx_seq_one_letter_code
_entity_poly.pdbx_strand_id
1 'polypeptide(L)'
;MWLTVEEEFISAGVNAYALGCTDEGLRKELVDMKESGVEIEGIQSYGGTTSLKSKIASEEVEECILWLSIIFITILCTPQPTIVRWSSTPPVSDEERLKWKGFCALIANAYYVRGMAWLPVKTLQLEQMAVVGHAEEPSVVASRMRLVFSTLEVVSPQWPRV
;
A
#
# COMPACT_ATOMS: atom_id res chain seq x y z
N MET A 1 6.89 18.07 0.46
CA MET A 1 5.47 18.12 0.87
C MET A 1 4.67 16.93 0.33
N TRP A 2 4.85 16.48 -0.92
CA TRP A 2 4.23 15.21 -1.38
C TRP A 2 4.86 13.96 -0.76
N LEU A 3 6.19 13.98 -0.53
CA LEU A 3 6.91 12.87 0.13
C LEU A 3 6.42 12.59 1.55
N THR A 4 5.98 13.61 2.29
CA THR A 4 5.56 13.44 3.69
C THR A 4 4.21 12.72 3.81
N VAL A 5 3.28 12.94 2.88
CA VAL A 5 1.97 12.29 2.88
C VAL A 5 2.07 10.80 2.53
N GLU A 6 2.93 10.44 1.57
CA GLU A 6 3.18 9.04 1.20
C GLU A 6 3.83 8.28 2.36
N GLU A 7 4.84 8.87 3.00
CA GLU A 7 5.51 8.29 4.17
C GLU A 7 4.56 8.11 5.36
N GLU A 8 3.69 9.09 5.62
CA GLU A 8 2.65 9.01 6.67
C GLU A 8 1.68 7.86 6.40
N PHE A 9 1.21 7.73 5.16
CA PHE A 9 0.31 6.64 4.77
C PHE A 9 0.99 5.26 4.93
N ILE A 10 2.23 5.12 4.47
CA ILE A 10 3.00 3.88 4.61
C ILE A 10 3.22 3.55 6.08
N SER A 11 3.60 4.52 6.90
CA SER A 11 3.79 4.34 8.34
C SER A 11 2.50 3.88 9.03
N ALA A 12 1.37 4.51 8.70
CA ALA A 12 0.06 4.09 9.20
C ALA A 12 -0.30 2.66 8.74
N GLY A 13 -0.03 2.31 7.49
CA GLY A 13 -0.24 0.97 6.96
C GLY A 13 0.64 -0.09 7.66
N VAL A 14 1.93 0.18 7.85
CA VAL A 14 2.84 -0.71 8.59
C VAL A 14 2.37 -0.91 10.03
N ASN A 15 1.91 0.16 10.69
CA ASN A 15 1.35 0.06 12.04
C ASN A 15 0.05 -0.76 12.07
N ALA A 16 -0.86 -0.54 11.11
CA ALA A 16 -2.09 -1.32 10.98
C ALA A 16 -1.79 -2.81 10.78
N TYR A 17 -0.78 -3.14 9.95
CA TYR A 17 -0.29 -4.51 9.79
C TYR A 17 0.17 -5.09 11.13
N ALA A 18 1.02 -4.36 11.85
CA ALA A 18 1.57 -4.80 13.14
C ALA A 18 0.46 -5.07 14.17
N LEU A 19 -0.54 -4.18 14.25
CA LEU A 19 -1.70 -4.29 15.15
C LEU A 19 -2.70 -5.38 14.74
N GLY A 20 -2.53 -6.00 13.59
CA GLY A 20 -3.35 -7.13 13.17
C GLY A 20 -4.60 -6.76 12.38
N CYS A 21 -4.65 -5.56 11.80
CA CYS A 21 -5.70 -5.18 10.85
C CYS A 21 -5.70 -6.11 9.62
N THR A 22 -6.87 -6.20 8.98
CA THR A 22 -7.08 -6.91 7.72
C THR A 22 -7.68 -5.96 6.69
N ASP A 23 -7.49 -6.25 5.40
CA ASP A 23 -8.13 -5.53 4.28
C ASP A 23 -9.67 -5.54 4.41
N GLU A 24 -10.27 -6.69 4.73
CA GLU A 24 -11.71 -6.82 4.95
C GLU A 24 -12.20 -6.02 6.16
N GLY A 25 -11.45 -6.07 7.26
CA GLY A 25 -11.77 -5.35 8.49
C GLY A 25 -11.76 -3.84 8.25
N LEU A 26 -10.70 -3.33 7.59
CA LEU A 26 -10.63 -1.92 7.27
C LEU A 26 -11.68 -1.49 6.25
N ARG A 27 -11.97 -2.32 5.25
CA ARG A 27 -13.01 -2.05 4.26
C ARG A 27 -14.35 -1.82 4.95
N LYS A 28 -14.70 -2.68 5.91
CA LYS A 28 -15.92 -2.54 6.69
C LYS A 28 -15.94 -1.21 7.45
N GLU A 29 -14.89 -0.90 8.19
CA GLU A 29 -14.81 0.36 8.96
C GLU A 29 -14.93 1.60 8.06
N LEU A 30 -14.26 1.62 6.89
CA LEU A 30 -14.33 2.73 5.95
C LEU A 30 -15.73 2.89 5.31
N VAL A 31 -16.40 1.77 5.02
CA VAL A 31 -17.79 1.78 4.54
C VAL A 31 -18.74 2.28 5.63
N ASP A 32 -18.59 1.80 6.86
CA ASP A 32 -19.39 2.25 8.01
C ASP A 32 -19.18 3.76 8.29
N MET A 33 -17.95 4.26 8.16
CA MET A 33 -17.63 5.70 8.23
C MET A 33 -18.31 6.50 7.11
N LYS A 34 -18.26 5.99 5.87
CA LYS A 34 -18.94 6.60 4.72
C LYS A 34 -20.45 6.66 4.93
N GLU A 35 -21.07 5.60 5.43
CA GLU A 35 -22.51 5.50 5.65
C GLU A 35 -23.00 6.32 6.84
N SER A 36 -22.20 6.41 7.90
CA SER A 36 -22.49 7.27 9.06
C SER A 36 -22.41 8.77 8.76
N GLY A 37 -21.89 9.15 7.59
CA GLY A 37 -21.77 10.55 7.17
C GLY A 37 -20.73 11.34 7.96
N VAL A 38 -19.78 10.64 8.61
CA VAL A 38 -18.65 11.26 9.31
C VAL A 38 -17.84 12.07 8.28
N GLU A 39 -17.76 13.37 8.50
CA GLU A 39 -16.98 14.28 7.67
C GLU A 39 -15.51 14.20 8.08
N ILE A 40 -14.63 13.89 7.13
CA ILE A 40 -13.18 13.94 7.37
C ILE A 40 -12.74 15.39 7.24
N GLU A 41 -12.00 15.90 8.23
CA GLU A 41 -11.31 17.19 8.10
C GLU A 41 -10.22 17.06 7.03
N GLY A 42 -10.37 17.79 5.92
CA GLY A 42 -9.36 17.81 4.87
C GLY A 42 -8.01 18.31 5.40
N ILE A 43 -6.91 17.73 4.91
CA ILE A 43 -5.55 18.21 5.20
C ILE A 43 -5.46 19.67 4.74
N GLN A 44 -5.09 20.58 5.66
CA GLN A 44 -5.00 22.01 5.37
C GLN A 44 -4.07 22.27 4.18
N SER A 45 -4.64 22.72 3.06
CA SER A 45 -3.87 23.33 1.99
C SER A 45 -3.35 24.68 2.51
N TYR A 46 -2.03 24.80 2.66
CA TYR A 46 -1.36 26.05 3.06
C TYR A 46 -1.87 27.22 2.21
N GLY A 47 -2.64 28.13 2.82
CA GLY A 47 -3.06 29.39 2.17
C GLY A 47 -4.51 29.86 2.35
N GLY A 48 -5.33 29.25 3.21
CA GLY A 48 -6.67 29.80 3.48
C GLY A 48 -7.50 28.99 4.48
N THR A 49 -8.24 29.68 5.35
CA THR A 49 -9.08 29.17 6.45
C THR A 49 -10.38 28.47 6.01
N THR A 50 -10.36 27.68 4.94
CA THR A 50 -11.51 26.87 4.55
C THR A 50 -11.17 25.39 4.69
N SER A 51 -11.50 24.81 5.84
CA SER A 51 -11.61 23.35 5.97
C SER A 51 -12.77 22.89 5.09
N LEU A 52 -12.45 22.27 3.95
CA LEU A 52 -13.41 21.63 3.07
C LEU A 52 -13.74 20.26 3.66
N LYS A 53 -14.96 20.13 4.20
CA LYS A 53 -15.54 18.86 4.63
C LYS A 53 -15.98 18.10 3.38
N SER A 54 -15.37 16.95 3.10
CA SER A 54 -15.74 16.06 2.00
C SER A 54 -16.28 14.73 2.51
N LYS A 55 -17.21 14.14 1.76
CA LYS A 55 -17.68 12.78 1.97
C LYS A 55 -16.75 11.80 1.26
N ILE A 56 -16.53 10.63 1.85
CA ILE A 56 -15.72 9.57 1.26
C ILE A 56 -16.46 8.96 0.06
N ALA A 57 -15.84 8.99 -1.11
CA ALA A 57 -16.35 8.33 -2.32
C ALA A 57 -16.09 6.82 -2.27
N SER A 58 -16.87 6.03 -3.02
CA SER A 58 -16.69 4.57 -3.01
C SER A 58 -15.34 4.16 -3.61
N GLU A 59 -14.93 4.89 -4.63
CA GLU A 59 -13.69 4.69 -5.37
C GLU A 59 -12.47 4.97 -4.48
N GLU A 60 -12.57 5.96 -3.59
CA GLU A 60 -11.51 6.29 -2.61
C GLU A 60 -11.34 5.17 -1.58
N VAL A 61 -12.42 4.52 -1.15
CA VAL A 61 -12.34 3.36 -0.25
C VAL A 61 -11.63 2.20 -0.96
N GLU A 62 -12.04 1.88 -2.18
CA GLU A 62 -11.42 0.78 -2.95
C GLU A 62 -9.94 1.02 -3.21
N GLU A 63 -9.56 2.26 -3.57
CA GLU A 63 -8.15 2.62 -3.79
C GLU A 63 -7.33 2.56 -2.49
N CYS A 64 -7.88 3.04 -1.37
CA CYS A 64 -7.23 2.96 -0.06
C CYS A 64 -6.99 1.50 0.35
N ILE A 65 -8.00 0.64 0.21
CA ILE A 65 -7.87 -0.79 0.53
C ILE A 65 -6.84 -1.46 -0.37
N LEU A 66 -6.84 -1.15 -1.67
CA LEU A 66 -5.86 -1.67 -2.60
C LEU A 66 -4.42 -1.28 -2.21
N TRP A 67 -4.19 0.00 -1.90
CA TRP A 67 -2.85 0.47 -1.50
C TRP A 67 -2.40 -0.19 -0.19
N LEU A 68 -3.30 -0.33 0.78
CA LEU A 68 -3.01 -1.04 2.03
C LEU A 68 -2.68 -2.51 1.79
N SER A 69 -3.44 -3.20 0.93
CA SER A 69 -3.19 -4.60 0.57
C SER A 69 -1.81 -4.77 -0.05
N ILE A 70 -1.39 -3.84 -0.92
CA ILE A 70 -0.03 -3.84 -1.49
C ILE A 70 1.04 -3.68 -0.38
N ILE A 71 0.84 -2.77 0.58
CA ILE A 71 1.75 -2.63 1.74
C ILE A 71 1.84 -3.95 2.52
N PHE A 72 0.71 -4.55 2.87
CA PHE A 72 0.67 -5.79 3.66
C PHE A 72 1.34 -6.95 2.92
N ILE A 73 1.08 -7.10 1.63
CA ILE A 73 1.69 -8.14 0.79
C ILE A 73 3.19 -7.88 0.65
N THR A 74 3.61 -6.63 0.53
CA THR A 74 5.04 -6.26 0.51
C THR A 74 5.75 -6.72 1.78
N ILE A 75 5.16 -6.48 2.96
CA ILE A 75 5.68 -6.97 4.24
C ILE A 75 5.79 -8.51 4.23
N LEU A 76 4.75 -9.20 3.74
CA LEU A 76 4.76 -10.68 3.61
C LEU A 76 5.81 -11.22 2.62
N CYS A 77 6.25 -10.40 1.66
CA CYS A 77 7.31 -10.73 0.72
C CYS A 77 8.72 -10.49 1.28
N THR A 78 8.85 -9.93 2.48
CA THR A 78 10.17 -9.77 3.12
C THR A 78 10.74 -11.13 3.55
N PRO A 79 12.03 -11.42 3.27
CA PRO A 79 12.62 -12.72 3.55
C PRO A 79 12.80 -12.97 5.05
N GLN A 80 12.90 -11.91 5.86
CA GLN A 80 12.91 -11.98 7.31
C GLN A 80 11.86 -10.99 7.84
N PRO A 81 10.94 -11.42 8.71
CA PRO A 81 9.92 -10.55 9.25
C PRO A 81 10.56 -9.52 10.16
N THR A 82 10.65 -8.28 9.68
CA THR A 82 11.11 -7.13 10.47
C THR A 82 9.97 -6.53 11.30
N ILE A 83 8.73 -6.67 10.84
CA ILE A 83 7.53 -6.20 11.52
C ILE A 83 6.77 -7.39 12.12
N VAL A 84 6.63 -7.39 13.45
CA VAL A 84 5.86 -8.41 14.18
C VAL A 84 4.36 -8.09 14.07
N ARG A 85 3.58 -9.09 13.68
CA ARG A 85 2.13 -9.01 13.59
C ARG A 85 1.45 -9.64 14.82
N TRP A 86 0.53 -8.92 15.46
CA TRP A 86 -0.11 -9.29 16.72
C TRP A 86 -1.43 -10.09 16.57
N SER A 87 -1.70 -10.61 15.39
CA SER A 87 -2.85 -11.47 15.12
C SER A 87 -2.47 -12.63 14.20
N SER A 88 -3.19 -13.75 14.31
CA SER A 88 -3.03 -14.93 13.46
C SER A 88 -3.90 -14.89 12.20
N THR A 89 -4.85 -13.95 12.11
CA THR A 89 -5.71 -13.79 10.93
C THR A 89 -4.87 -13.29 9.74
N PRO A 90 -5.03 -13.85 8.53
CA PRO A 90 -4.37 -13.32 7.34
C PRO A 90 -4.67 -11.81 7.15
N PRO A 91 -3.67 -10.98 6.82
CA PRO A 91 -3.84 -9.53 6.69
C PRO A 91 -4.57 -9.12 5.41
N VAL A 92 -4.57 -10.00 4.39
CA VAL A 92 -5.24 -9.79 3.11
C VAL A 92 -6.02 -11.04 2.73
N SER A 93 -7.12 -10.86 2.01
CA SER A 93 -7.88 -11.94 1.39
C SER A 93 -7.01 -12.75 0.41
N ASP A 94 -7.35 -14.03 0.20
CA ASP A 94 -6.63 -14.90 -0.75
C ASP A 94 -6.71 -14.39 -2.19
N GLU A 95 -7.83 -13.75 -2.55
CA GLU A 95 -8.02 -13.14 -3.86
C GLU A 95 -7.05 -11.97 -4.08
N GLU A 96 -6.99 -10.99 -3.18
CA GLU A 96 -6.05 -9.87 -3.30
C GLU A 96 -4.60 -10.33 -3.24
N ARG A 97 -4.33 -11.33 -2.39
CA ARG A 97 -3.01 -11.95 -2.33
C ARG A 97 -2.63 -12.58 -3.67
N LEU A 98 -3.53 -13.31 -4.32
CA LEU A 98 -3.28 -13.92 -5.63
C LEU A 98 -2.95 -12.85 -6.67
N LYS A 99 -3.71 -11.74 -6.72
CA LYS A 99 -3.53 -10.64 -7.67
C LYS A 99 -2.17 -9.95 -7.53
N TRP A 100 -1.71 -9.71 -6.31
CA TRP A 100 -0.60 -8.78 -6.04
C TRP A 100 0.70 -9.42 -5.54
N LYS A 101 0.67 -10.69 -5.10
CA LYS A 101 1.86 -11.35 -4.54
C LYS A 101 3.01 -11.42 -5.54
N GLY A 102 2.76 -11.80 -6.79
CA GLY A 102 3.80 -11.89 -7.81
C GLY A 102 4.44 -10.54 -8.12
N PHE A 103 3.61 -9.50 -8.27
CA PHE A 103 4.04 -8.12 -8.46
C PHE A 103 4.96 -7.64 -7.32
N CYS A 104 4.52 -7.78 -6.07
CA CYS A 104 5.30 -7.36 -4.90
C CYS A 104 6.58 -8.21 -4.74
N ALA A 105 6.51 -9.51 -4.99
CA ALA A 105 7.65 -10.41 -4.88
C ALA A 105 8.75 -10.11 -5.91
N LEU A 106 8.40 -9.74 -7.14
CA LEU A 106 9.37 -9.31 -8.15
C LEU A 106 10.17 -8.10 -7.69
N ILE A 107 9.48 -7.09 -7.14
CA ILE A 107 10.09 -5.87 -6.64
C ILE A 107 10.93 -6.15 -5.40
N ALA A 108 10.40 -6.90 -4.42
CA ALA A 108 11.14 -7.30 -3.23
C ALA A 108 12.41 -8.07 -3.59
N ASN A 109 12.34 -9.00 -4.53
CA ASN A 109 13.52 -9.73 -5.02
C ASN A 109 14.56 -8.78 -5.63
N ALA A 110 14.13 -7.81 -6.46
CA ALA A 110 15.03 -6.79 -6.98
C ALA A 110 15.65 -5.92 -5.87
N TYR A 111 14.87 -5.63 -4.82
CA TYR A 111 15.33 -4.88 -3.65
C TYR A 111 16.45 -5.61 -2.91
N TYR A 112 16.22 -6.86 -2.51
CA TYR A 112 17.15 -7.62 -1.68
C TYR A 112 18.32 -8.24 -2.46
N VAL A 113 18.05 -8.78 -3.66
CA VAL A 113 19.05 -9.58 -4.41
C VAL A 113 19.82 -8.74 -5.41
N ARG A 114 19.22 -7.64 -5.92
CA ARG A 114 19.82 -6.80 -6.96
C ARG A 114 20.22 -5.41 -6.48
N GLY A 115 20.27 -5.20 -5.16
CA GLY A 115 20.72 -3.94 -4.56
C GLY A 115 19.80 -2.75 -4.88
N MET A 116 18.49 -2.89 -4.62
CA MET A 116 17.49 -1.84 -4.84
C MET A 116 17.32 -1.43 -6.31
N ALA A 117 17.51 -2.38 -7.24
CA ALA A 117 17.38 -2.11 -8.66
C ALA A 117 15.92 -1.86 -9.08
N TRP A 118 15.67 -0.74 -9.75
CA TRP A 118 14.38 -0.49 -10.39
C TRP A 118 14.16 -1.47 -11.55
N LEU A 119 13.03 -2.17 -11.53
CA LEU A 119 12.57 -3.02 -12.63
C LEU A 119 11.91 -2.18 -13.74
N PRO A 120 12.02 -2.59 -15.02
CA PRO A 120 11.24 -1.99 -16.08
C PRO A 120 9.74 -2.13 -15.81
N VAL A 121 8.97 -1.04 -15.96
CA VAL A 121 7.50 -1.03 -15.82
C VAL A 121 6.84 -2.14 -16.65
N LYS A 122 7.37 -2.40 -17.86
CA LYS A 122 6.88 -3.46 -18.74
C LYS A 122 6.97 -4.86 -18.11
N THR A 123 7.99 -5.14 -17.30
CA THR A 123 8.10 -6.42 -16.58
C THR A 123 6.95 -6.59 -15.60
N LEU A 124 6.59 -5.52 -14.89
CA LEU A 124 5.49 -5.53 -13.92
C LEU A 124 4.12 -5.61 -14.61
N GLN A 125 3.93 -4.92 -15.74
CA GLN A 125 2.71 -5.04 -16.54
C GLN A 125 2.51 -6.46 -17.10
N LEU A 126 3.59 -7.16 -17.49
CA LEU A 126 3.50 -8.55 -17.95
C LEU A 126 3.05 -9.49 -16.81
N GLU A 127 3.51 -9.25 -15.59
CA GLU A 127 3.03 -9.98 -14.41
C GLU A 127 1.54 -9.75 -14.17
N GLN A 128 1.06 -8.49 -14.22
CA GLN A 128 -0.36 -8.19 -14.08
C GLN A 128 -1.18 -8.87 -15.19
N MET A 129 -0.74 -8.77 -16.45
CA MET A 129 -1.40 -9.42 -17.56
C MET A 129 -1.50 -10.94 -17.37
N ALA A 130 -0.45 -11.58 -16.85
CA ALA A 130 -0.44 -13.02 -16.61
C ALA A 130 -1.38 -13.45 -15.47
N VAL A 131 -1.54 -12.62 -14.44
CA VAL A 131 -2.31 -12.97 -13.22
C VAL A 131 -3.78 -12.52 -13.31
N VAL A 132 -4.03 -11.29 -13.76
CA VAL A 132 -5.38 -10.66 -13.77
C VAL A 132 -5.94 -10.44 -15.17
N GLY A 133 -5.23 -10.89 -16.23
CA GLY A 133 -5.71 -10.82 -17.61
C GLY A 133 -5.75 -9.40 -18.21
N HIS A 134 -5.26 -8.40 -17.48
CA HIS A 134 -5.11 -7.03 -17.94
C HIS A 134 -3.90 -6.39 -17.26
N ALA A 135 -3.40 -5.30 -17.84
CA ALA A 135 -2.33 -4.52 -17.25
C ALA A 135 -2.79 -3.08 -17.12
N GLU A 136 -2.37 -2.44 -16.04
CA GLU A 136 -2.72 -1.05 -15.80
C GLU A 136 -1.84 -0.11 -16.60
N GLU A 137 -2.24 1.15 -16.67
CA GLU A 137 -1.46 2.19 -17.33
C GLU A 137 -0.02 2.26 -16.76
N PRO A 138 1.00 2.51 -17.61
CA PRO A 138 2.40 2.52 -17.17
C PRO A 138 2.67 3.45 -15.98
N SER A 139 1.98 4.59 -15.92
CA SER A 139 2.10 5.56 -14.82
C SER A 139 1.55 5.00 -13.50
N VAL A 140 0.43 4.28 -13.54
CA VAL A 140 -0.18 3.65 -12.36
C VAL A 140 0.72 2.52 -11.84
N VAL A 141 1.27 1.71 -12.75
CA VAL A 141 2.23 0.66 -12.39
C VAL A 141 3.48 1.24 -11.76
N ALA A 142 4.01 2.34 -12.29
CA ALA A 142 5.15 3.05 -11.70
C ALA A 142 4.83 3.59 -10.29
N SER A 143 3.62 4.11 -10.06
CA SER A 143 3.17 4.54 -8.74
C SER A 143 3.08 3.37 -7.75
N ARG A 144 2.53 2.22 -8.17
CA ARG A 144 2.47 1.01 -7.32
C ARG A 144 3.84 0.44 -7.02
N MET A 145 4.73 0.47 -8.00
CA MET A 145 6.11 0.08 -7.79
C MET A 145 6.79 0.98 -6.76
N ARG A 146 6.58 2.30 -6.82
CA ARG A 146 7.09 3.24 -5.81
C ARG A 146 6.54 2.90 -4.44
N LEU A 147 5.23 2.66 -4.29
CA LEU A 147 4.63 2.27 -3.01
C LEU A 147 5.32 1.04 -2.39
N VAL A 148 5.60 0.01 -3.19
CA VAL A 148 6.31 -1.20 -2.73
C VAL A 148 7.75 -0.86 -2.30
N PHE A 149 8.49 -0.08 -3.09
CA PHE A 149 9.85 0.35 -2.75
C PHE A 149 9.88 1.19 -1.46
N SER A 150 9.05 2.23 -1.38
CA SER A 150 8.92 3.10 -0.21
C SER A 150 8.56 2.28 1.05
N THR A 151 7.68 1.28 0.91
CA THR A 151 7.36 0.35 2.01
C THR A 151 8.59 -0.44 2.45
N LEU A 152 9.35 -1.01 1.51
CA LEU A 152 10.58 -1.76 1.81
C LEU A 152 11.65 -0.89 2.50
N GLU A 153 11.77 0.39 2.14
CA GLU A 153 12.67 1.33 2.82
C GLU A 153 12.28 1.60 4.28
N VAL A 154 10.99 1.53 4.60
CA VAL A 154 10.50 1.69 5.98
C VAL A 154 10.71 0.40 6.77
N VAL A 155 10.33 -0.75 6.22
CA VAL A 155 10.32 -2.01 6.98
C VAL A 155 11.66 -2.75 6.94
N SER A 156 12.52 -2.50 5.95
CA SER A 156 13.82 -3.16 5.80
C SER A 156 14.88 -2.23 5.20
N PRO A 157 15.26 -1.16 5.92
CA PRO A 157 16.24 -0.19 5.44
C PRO A 157 17.60 -0.85 5.15
N GLN A 158 18.10 -0.67 3.93
CA GLN A 158 19.40 -1.21 3.49
C GLN A 158 20.61 -0.42 4.02
N TRP A 159 20.41 0.83 4.44
CA TRP A 159 21.44 1.70 5.00
C TRP A 159 20.96 2.33 6.31
N PRO A 160 21.83 2.49 7.32
CA PRO A 160 21.48 3.27 8.49
C PRO A 160 21.19 4.72 8.06
N ARG A 161 20.03 5.26 8.47
CA ARG A 161 19.75 6.69 8.34
C ARG A 161 20.71 7.41 9.29
N VAL A 162 21.64 8.18 8.71
CA VAL A 162 22.66 8.97 9.42
C VAL A 162 22.03 10.11 10.21
#